data_AF-A0A2H5VZX3-F1
#
_entry.id   AF-A0A2H5VZX3-F1
#
_cell.length_a   1.000
_cell.length_b   1.000
_cell.length_c   1.000
_cell.angle_alpha   90.00
_cell.angle_beta   90.00
_cell.angle_gamma   90.00
#
_symmetry.space_group_name_H-M   'P 1'
#
loop_
_entity.id
_entity.type
_entity.pdbx_description
1 polymer ?
#
loop_
_entity_poly.entity_id
_entity_poly.type
_entity_poly.pdbx_seq_one_letter_code
_entity_poly.pdbx_strand_id
1 'polypeptide(L)' 'MSIKPELLEILACPACVREMNERAKVRLTADGQGLQCPICRRVYPIREGIPVMLIEEARVEERELWRE' A
#
# COMPACT_ATOMS: atom_id res chain seq x y z
N MET A 1 -8.16 -16.91 23.94
CA MET A 1 -7.67 -17.22 22.58
C MET A 1 -6.66 -16.14 22.21
N SER A 2 -5.39 -16.49 22.16
CA SER A 2 -4.29 -15.52 22.04
C SER A 2 -4.03 -15.20 20.57
N ILE A 3 -4.20 -13.94 20.18
CA ILE A 3 -3.81 -13.45 18.85
C ILE A 3 -2.29 -13.62 18.71
N LYS A 4 -1.84 -14.34 17.68
CA LYS A 4 -0.43 -14.70 17.47
C LYS A 4 0.40 -13.49 16.99
N PRO A 5 1.68 -13.33 17.39
CA PRO A 5 2.57 -12.27 16.89
C PRO A 5 2.75 -12.23 15.36
N GLU A 6 2.57 -13.38 14.70
CA GLU A 6 2.53 -13.57 13.24
C GLU A 6 1.40 -12.78 12.56
N LEU A 7 0.32 -12.53 13.31
CA LEU A 7 -0.77 -11.69 12.88
C LEU A 7 -0.41 -10.21 12.89
N LEU A 8 0.75 -9.76 13.42
CA LEU A 8 1.22 -8.35 13.62
C LEU A 8 2.30 -7.84 12.63
N GLU A 9 2.72 -8.63 11.64
CA GLU A 9 3.58 -8.18 10.51
C GLU A 9 2.79 -7.44 9.39
N ILE A 10 1.73 -6.71 9.79
CA ILE A 10 0.40 -6.61 9.14
C ILE A 10 0.23 -5.71 7.92
N LEU A 11 0.91 -4.58 7.79
CA LEU A 11 0.51 -3.60 6.76
C LEU A 11 1.12 -3.96 5.41
N ALA A 12 0.54 -4.98 4.79
CA ALA A 12 0.77 -5.35 3.41
C ALA A 12 -0.11 -4.49 2.49
N CYS A 13 0.41 -4.19 1.31
CA CYS A 13 -0.34 -3.52 0.25
C CYS A 13 -1.60 -4.34 -0.10
N PRO A 14 -2.82 -3.78 0.09
CA PRO A 14 -4.06 -4.50 -0.18
C PRO A 14 -4.21 -4.86 -1.66
N ALA A 15 -3.64 -4.05 -2.55
CA ALA A 15 -3.64 -4.33 -3.99
C ALA A 15 -2.76 -5.53 -4.35
N CYS A 16 -1.54 -5.61 -3.83
CA CYS A 16 -0.63 -6.75 -4.09
C CYS A 16 -1.20 -8.07 -3.56
N VAL A 17 -1.85 -8.04 -2.39
CA VAL A 17 -2.51 -9.24 -1.85
C VAL A 17 -3.69 -9.66 -2.70
N ARG A 18 -4.48 -8.71 -3.22
CA ARG A 18 -5.67 -9.00 -4.03
C ARG A 18 -5.35 -9.43 -5.47
N GLU A 19 -4.39 -8.78 -6.12
CA GLU A 19 -4.07 -8.98 -7.54
C GLU A 19 -2.98 -10.05 -7.75
N MET A 20 -2.01 -10.13 -6.83
CA MET A 20 -0.81 -10.97 -6.99
C MET A 20 -0.65 -12.04 -5.90
N ASN A 21 -1.56 -12.09 -4.92
CA ASN A 21 -1.44 -12.92 -3.72
C ASN A 21 -0.09 -12.73 -2.99
N GLU A 22 0.50 -11.53 -3.08
CA GLU A 22 1.81 -11.21 -2.52
C GLU A 22 1.68 -10.18 -1.38
N ARG A 23 2.37 -10.44 -0.26
CA ARG A 23 2.37 -9.57 0.93
C ARG A 23 3.49 -8.53 0.86
N ALA A 24 3.28 -7.50 0.05
CA ALA A 24 4.25 -6.41 -0.12
C ALA A 24 4.21 -5.40 1.05
N LYS A 25 5.33 -5.16 1.72
CA LYS A 25 5.44 -4.15 2.79
C LYS A 25 5.39 -2.73 2.21
N VAL A 26 4.51 -1.89 2.74
CA VAL A 26 4.45 -0.45 2.37
C VAL A 26 5.42 0.37 3.21
N ARG A 27 5.88 1.51 2.66
CA ARG A 27 6.82 2.45 3.30
C ARG A 27 6.21 3.83 3.37
N LEU A 28 6.53 4.60 4.40
CA LEU A 28 6.10 6.00 4.47
C LEU A 28 6.77 6.82 3.35
N THR A 29 5.98 7.67 2.70
CA THR A 29 6.46 8.65 1.71
C THR A 29 7.34 9.71 2.37
N ALA A 30 8.18 10.39 1.59
CA ALA A 30 9.13 11.38 2.10
C ALA A 30 8.44 12.57 2.78
N ASP A 31 7.26 12.95 2.30
CA ASP A 31 6.41 14.00 2.86
C ASP A 31 5.57 13.53 4.06
N GLY A 32 5.56 12.22 4.36
CA GLY A 32 4.86 11.65 5.51
C GLY A 32 3.34 11.57 5.36
N GLN A 33 2.76 11.95 4.22
CA GLN A 33 1.30 12.00 4.03
C GLN A 33 0.73 10.75 3.35
N GLY A 34 1.55 9.72 3.13
CA GLY A 34 1.09 8.48 2.48
C GLY A 34 2.02 7.29 2.67
N LEU A 35 1.50 6.10 2.39
CA LEU A 35 2.22 4.83 2.37
C LEU A 35 2.41 4.37 0.92
N GLN A 36 3.65 4.31 0.46
CA GLN A 36 4.03 3.81 -0.85
C GLN A 36 4.36 2.31 -0.81
N CYS A 37 3.77 1.54 -1.73
CA CYS A 37 4.19 0.18 -2.00
C CYS A 37 5.34 0.19 -3.04
N PRO A 38 6.51 -0.40 -2.76
CA PRO A 38 7.62 -0.44 -3.72
C PRO A 38 7.39 -1.41 -4.89
N ILE A 39 6.44 -2.34 -4.78
CA ILE A 39 6.17 -3.36 -5.81
C ILE A 39 5.19 -2.82 -6.86
N CYS A 40 3.96 -2.49 -6.45
CA CYS A 40 2.94 -1.98 -7.37
C CYS A 40 2.97 -0.46 -7.55
N ARG A 41 3.89 0.24 -6.86
CA ARG A 41 4.08 1.71 -6.93
C ARG A 41 2.86 2.55 -6.55
N ARG A 42 1.87 1.95 -5.89
CA ARG A 42 0.70 2.63 -5.32
C ARG A 42 1.08 3.41 -4.06
N VAL A 43 0.48 4.59 -3.90
CA VAL A 43 0.59 5.44 -2.72
C VAL A 43 -0.79 5.57 -2.09
N TYR A 44 -0.91 5.08 -0.86
CA TYR A 44 -2.11 5.16 -0.04
C TYR A 44 -2.06 6.43 0.81
N PRO A 45 -3.02 7.37 0.69
CA PRO A 45 -2.98 8.61 1.45
C PRO A 45 -3.28 8.36 2.94
N ILE A 46 -2.71 9.21 3.80
CA ILE A 46 -3.02 9.28 5.23
C ILE A 46 -3.94 10.48 5.45
N ARG A 47 -5.15 10.23 5.96
CA ARG A 47 -6.14 11.29 6.28
C ARG A 47 -6.39 11.28 7.77
N GLU A 48 -6.24 12.44 8.41
CA GLU A 48 -6.43 12.59 9.86
C GLU A 48 -5.55 11.62 10.70
N GLY A 49 -4.36 11.29 10.19
CA GLY A 49 -3.46 10.32 10.82
C GLY A 49 -3.83 8.85 10.59
N ILE A 50 -4.87 8.56 9.81
CA ILE A 50 -5.33 7.20 9.47
C ILE A 50 -4.94 6.86 8.03
N PRO A 51 -4.15 5.79 7.80
CA PRO A 51 -3.87 5.31 6.44
C PRO A 51 -5.12 4.79 5.74
N VAL A 52 -5.46 5.39 4.60
CA VAL A 52 -6.57 4.94 3.74
C VAL A 52 -6.08 3.80 2.86
N MET A 53 -6.19 2.57 3.36
CA MET A 53 -5.77 1.34 2.67
C MET A 53 -6.83 0.83 1.68
N LEU A 54 -7.48 1.73 0.93
CA LEU A 54 -8.43 1.40 -0.13
C LEU A 54 -7.72 1.48 -1.48
N ILE A 55 -7.91 0.47 -2.33
CA ILE A 55 -7.25 0.40 -3.64
C ILE A 55 -7.72 1.54 -4.56
N GLU A 56 -8.99 1.92 -4.48
CA GLU A 56 -9.61 2.98 -5.28
C GLU A 56 -9.11 4.39 -4.91
N GLU A 57 -8.71 4.58 -3.65
CA GLU A 57 -8.16 5.85 -3.15
C GLU A 57 -6.63 5.92 -3.34
N ALA A 58 -6.00 4.81 -3.74
CA ALA A 58 -4.57 4.74 -3.95
C ALA A 58 -4.17 5.42 -5.26
N ARG A 59 -3.17 6.31 -5.20
CA ARG A 59 -2.61 6.92 -6.40
C ARG A 59 -1.51 6.02 -6.96
N VAL A 60 -1.58 5.68 -8.24
CA VAL A 60 -0.47 5.02 -8.95
C VAL A 60 0.35 6.12 -9.60
N GLU A 61 1.66 6.10 -9.43
CA GLU A 61 2.53 6.91 -10.27
C GLU A 61 2.43 6.35 -11.70
N GLU A 62 1.54 6.94 -12.51
CA GLU A 62 1.31 6.60 -13.91
C GLU A 62 2.58 6.95 -14.69
N ARG A 63 3.56 6.06 -14.66
CA ARG A 63 4.68 6.11 -15.58
C ARG A 63 4.17 5.62 -16.93
N GLU A 64 3.50 6.54 -17.62
CA GLU A 64 3.31 6.58 -19.07
C GLU A 64 3.21 5.19 -19.71
N LEU A 65 2.08 4.53 -19.53
CA LEU A 65 1.67 3.39 -20.38
C LEU A 65 1.07 3.89 -21.70
N TRP A 66 1.72 4.89 -22.29
CA TRP A 66 1.59 5.30 -23.68
C TRP A 66 2.98 5.31 -24.32
N ARG A 67 3.59 4.13 -24.42
CA ARG A 67 4.47 3.85 -25.55
C ARG A 67 3.74 2.88 -26.47
N GLU A 68 3.13 3.51 -27.48
CA GLU A 68 2.74 2.98 -28.79
C GLU A 68 1.40 2.22 -28.87
#